data_AF-A0A7S0QL67-F1
#
_entry.id   AF-A0A7S0QL67-F1
#
_cell.length_a   1.000
_cell.length_b   1.000
_cell.length_c   1.000
_cell.angle_alpha   90.00
_cell.angle_beta   90.00
_cell.angle_gamma   90.00
#
_symmetry.space_group_name_H-M   'P 1'
#
loop_
_entity.id
_entity.type
_entity.pdbx_description
1 polymer ?
#
loop_
_entity_poly.entity_id
_entity_poly.type
_entity_poly.pdbx_seq_one_letter_code
_entity_poly.pdbx_strand_id
1 'polypeptide(L)'
;RHSPNMSSIVVSPGESVKVQFSWGAGHKKTDLDCAAIAFSESKVMVDVCFYNKRSACNNVLTHSGDSQDGLAPGVDEEITLDLRPQRLESICGFIFVVNSCTDVKLSDIQDGTVVFKGSAGQTLGEAPLPSFDAFGVVSAILYRKDTTGAWQLSFTDTPTKGHNFQDSMPQVHKALTKTVGSGFQGLQGDFDLVKHDVVTITEPPPLVPLEPEEDEPTQVLTNEGDDLFVG
;
A
#
# COMPACT_ATOMS: atom_id res chain seq x y z
N ARG A 1 9.81 -17.82 22.93
CA ARG A 1 9.67 -16.65 22.02
C ARG A 1 10.16 -17.10 20.66
N HIS A 2 9.26 -17.52 19.77
CA HIS A 2 9.63 -17.91 18.41
C HIS A 2 9.94 -16.62 17.64
N SER A 3 11.19 -16.45 17.23
CA SER A 3 11.51 -15.47 16.19
C SER A 3 10.73 -15.89 14.94
N PRO A 4 9.95 -15.02 14.29
CA PRO A 4 9.35 -15.34 13.02
C PRO A 4 10.49 -15.74 12.07
N ASN A 5 10.34 -16.89 11.39
CA ASN A 5 11.32 -17.39 10.45
C ASN A 5 11.62 -16.29 9.42
N MET A 6 12.85 -15.76 9.41
CA MET A 6 13.35 -14.97 8.29
C MET A 6 13.49 -15.92 7.10
N SER A 7 12.44 -16.06 6.30
CA SER A 7 12.51 -16.74 5.02
C SER A 7 13.24 -15.82 4.04
N SER A 8 14.46 -16.20 3.64
CA SER A 8 15.10 -15.56 2.49
C SER A 8 14.33 -15.98 1.23
N ILE A 9 13.38 -15.16 0.83
CA ILE A 9 12.73 -15.30 -0.47
C ILE A 9 13.63 -14.65 -1.49
N VAL A 10 14.31 -15.46 -2.29
CA VAL A 10 15.01 -14.96 -3.47
C VAL A 10 13.95 -14.71 -4.54
N VAL A 11 13.48 -13.47 -4.63
CA VAL A 11 12.69 -13.03 -5.79
C VAL A 11 13.67 -12.72 -6.91
N SER A 12 13.45 -13.30 -8.08
CA SER A 12 14.37 -13.06 -9.20
C SER A 12 14.23 -11.60 -9.67
N PRO A 13 15.32 -10.91 -10.01
CA PRO A 13 15.24 -9.59 -10.61
C PRO A 13 14.33 -9.61 -11.84
N GLY A 14 13.29 -8.75 -11.86
CA GLY A 14 12.35 -8.68 -12.98
C GLY A 14 10.96 -9.29 -12.74
N GLU A 15 10.71 -9.92 -11.59
CA GLU A 15 9.40 -10.48 -11.28
C GLU A 15 8.43 -9.42 -10.72
N SER A 16 7.15 -9.56 -11.05
CA SER A 16 6.08 -8.90 -10.31
C SER A 16 5.68 -9.75 -9.13
N VAL A 17 5.46 -9.11 -7.98
CA VAL A 17 5.04 -9.74 -6.73
C VAL A 17 3.70 -9.14 -6.34
N LYS A 18 2.77 -9.99 -5.90
CA LYS A 18 1.50 -9.55 -5.30
C LYS A 18 1.58 -9.76 -3.80
N VAL A 19 1.13 -8.78 -3.04
CA VAL A 19 1.00 -8.86 -1.59
C VAL A 19 -0.47 -8.79 -1.28
N GLN A 20 -0.99 -9.89 -0.76
CA GLN A 20 -2.40 -10.14 -0.52
C GLN A 20 -2.64 -10.10 0.97
N PHE A 21 -3.61 -9.30 1.39
CA PHE A 21 -4.06 -9.18 2.75
C PHE A 21 -5.47 -9.74 2.84
N SER A 22 -5.73 -10.50 3.89
CA SER A 22 -7.04 -11.10 4.12
C SER A 22 -7.34 -11.08 5.61
N TRP A 23 -8.57 -10.77 5.98
CA TRP A 23 -9.03 -10.81 7.36
C TRP A 23 -10.53 -11.08 7.43
N GLY A 24 -10.94 -11.81 8.45
CA GLY A 24 -12.34 -11.94 8.81
C GLY A 24 -12.78 -10.84 9.78
N ALA A 25 -14.00 -10.36 9.59
CA ALA A 25 -14.68 -9.55 10.59
C ALA A 25 -15.00 -10.40 11.84
N GLY A 26 -14.68 -9.85 13.01
CA GLY A 26 -15.07 -10.43 14.31
C GLY A 26 -16.52 -10.07 14.66
N HIS A 27 -16.73 -9.59 15.89
CA HIS A 27 -18.05 -9.09 16.32
C HIS A 27 -18.39 -7.68 15.80
N LYS A 28 -17.41 -6.98 15.22
CA LYS A 28 -17.54 -5.62 14.70
C LYS A 28 -17.15 -5.60 13.22
N LYS A 29 -17.70 -4.63 12.48
CA LYS A 29 -17.23 -4.30 11.15
C LYS A 29 -15.76 -3.88 11.23
N THR A 30 -14.90 -4.57 10.48
CA THR A 30 -13.45 -4.34 10.49
C THR A 30 -13.04 -3.82 9.13
N ASP A 31 -12.53 -2.59 9.13
CA ASP A 31 -11.91 -1.95 7.97
C ASP A 31 -10.41 -1.84 8.26
N LEU A 32 -9.60 -2.57 7.48
CA LEU A 32 -8.14 -2.50 7.56
C LEU A 32 -7.62 -1.88 6.26
N ASP A 33 -6.79 -0.85 6.39
CA ASP A 33 -6.08 -0.21 5.27
C ASP A 33 -4.66 -0.78 5.19
N CYS A 34 -4.30 -1.30 4.01
CA CYS A 34 -2.98 -1.81 3.71
C CYS A 34 -2.17 -0.78 2.93
N ALA A 35 -1.05 -0.35 3.51
CA ALA A 35 -0.12 0.57 2.85
C ALA A 35 1.22 -0.12 2.51
N ALA A 36 1.78 0.24 1.36
CA ALA A 36 3.13 -0.09 0.96
C ALA A 36 3.98 1.18 0.84
N ILE A 37 5.03 1.27 1.65
CA ILE A 37 5.94 2.41 1.71
C ILE A 37 7.24 2.03 1.01
N ALA A 38 7.60 2.73 -0.05
CA ALA A 38 8.90 2.60 -0.70
C ALA A 38 9.95 3.42 0.04
N PHE A 39 11.14 2.86 0.25
CA PHE A 39 12.25 3.55 0.91
C PHE A 39 13.56 3.45 0.13
N SER A 40 14.38 4.48 0.32
CA SER A 40 15.73 4.62 -0.26
C SER A 40 16.80 4.00 0.63
N GLU A 41 18.03 3.89 0.11
CA GLU A 41 19.18 3.39 0.87
C GLU A 41 19.44 4.19 2.16
N SER A 42 19.13 5.49 2.14
CA SER A 42 19.16 6.38 3.30
C SER A 42 18.04 6.12 4.32
N LYS A 43 17.21 5.09 4.13
CA LYS A 43 16.03 4.76 4.94
C LYS A 43 14.99 5.87 4.98
N VAL A 44 15.01 6.77 3.98
CA VAL A 44 14.02 7.82 3.78
C VAL A 44 12.91 7.30 2.89
N MET A 45 11.66 7.62 3.25
CA MET A 45 10.48 7.32 2.44
C MET A 45 10.59 8.04 1.09
N VAL A 46 10.48 7.27 0.00
CA VAL A 46 10.49 7.79 -1.38
C VAL A 46 9.07 8.09 -1.83
N ASP A 47 8.17 7.14 -1.62
CA ASP A 47 6.75 7.26 -1.94
C ASP A 47 5.93 6.21 -1.18
N VAL A 48 4.61 6.30 -1.24
CA VAL A 48 3.68 5.40 -0.56
C VAL A 48 2.46 5.12 -1.44
N CYS A 49 1.99 3.87 -1.40
CA CYS A 49 0.79 3.39 -2.05
C CYS A 49 -0.19 2.89 -0.99
N PHE A 50 -1.44 3.34 -1.06
CA PHE A 50 -2.54 3.01 -0.13
C PHE A 50 -3.88 3.32 -0.84
N TYR A 51 -5.03 3.09 -0.19
CA TYR A 51 -6.32 3.15 -0.88
C TYR A 51 -6.63 4.47 -1.64
N ASN A 52 -6.24 5.63 -1.08
CA ASN A 52 -6.43 6.95 -1.70
C ASN A 52 -5.35 7.31 -2.73
N LYS A 53 -4.18 6.68 -2.67
CA LYS A 53 -3.10 6.84 -3.65
C LYS A 53 -2.73 5.46 -4.20
N ARG A 54 -3.53 5.00 -5.17
CA ARG A 54 -3.47 3.63 -5.71
C ARG A 54 -2.26 3.31 -6.56
N SER A 55 -1.39 4.28 -6.84
CA SER A 55 -0.13 4.06 -7.55
C SER A 55 0.95 4.97 -7.00
N ALA A 56 2.16 4.42 -6.89
CA ALA A 56 3.34 5.13 -6.41
C ALA A 56 4.59 4.71 -7.18
N CYS A 57 5.63 5.55 -7.14
CA CYS A 57 6.91 5.28 -7.80
C CYS A 57 6.75 4.92 -9.29
N ASN A 58 6.01 5.72 -10.06
CA ASN A 58 5.75 5.46 -11.49
C ASN A 58 5.14 4.06 -11.77
N ASN A 59 4.15 3.66 -10.96
CA ASN A 59 3.48 2.35 -11.00
C ASN A 59 4.38 1.17 -10.59
N VAL A 60 5.46 1.39 -9.83
CA VAL A 60 6.15 0.29 -9.16
C VAL A 60 5.25 -0.35 -8.11
N LEU A 61 4.50 0.47 -7.40
CA LEU A 61 3.45 0.01 -6.48
C LEU A 61 2.09 0.30 -7.10
N THR A 62 1.15 -0.63 -6.97
CA THR A 62 -0.24 -0.43 -7.38
C THR A 62 -1.18 -1.14 -6.40
N HIS A 63 -2.13 -0.39 -5.83
CA HIS A 63 -3.16 -0.89 -4.92
C HIS A 63 -4.41 -1.32 -5.70
N SER A 64 -5.01 -2.46 -5.36
CA SER A 64 -6.24 -2.95 -6.00
C SER A 64 -7.45 -2.06 -5.71
N GLY A 65 -7.50 -1.47 -4.52
CA GLY A 65 -8.63 -0.70 -4.00
C GLY A 65 -8.87 -1.07 -2.54
N ASP A 66 -9.75 -0.33 -1.88
CA ASP A 66 -10.12 -0.45 -0.46
C ASP A 66 -11.10 -1.61 -0.24
N SER A 67 -10.91 -2.42 0.80
CA SER A 67 -11.92 -3.39 1.28
C SER A 67 -12.46 -2.98 2.66
N GLN A 68 -13.66 -2.43 2.66
CA GLN A 68 -14.20 -1.72 3.81
C GLN A 68 -14.76 -2.61 4.93
N ASP A 69 -14.86 -3.93 4.74
CA ASP A 69 -15.60 -4.78 5.68
C ASP A 69 -15.04 -6.17 5.95
N GLY A 70 -14.12 -6.71 5.14
CA GLY A 70 -13.58 -8.05 5.35
C GLY A 70 -14.62 -9.17 5.18
N LEU A 71 -15.75 -8.90 4.51
CA LEU A 71 -16.85 -9.86 4.37
C LEU A 71 -16.78 -10.66 3.07
N ALA A 72 -16.04 -10.16 2.08
CA ALA A 72 -15.88 -10.84 0.81
C ALA A 72 -14.99 -12.08 0.97
N PRO A 73 -15.33 -13.22 0.34
CA PRO A 73 -14.45 -14.38 0.39
C PRO A 73 -13.17 -14.12 -0.39
N GLY A 74 -12.02 -14.45 0.21
CA GLY A 74 -10.72 -14.45 -0.47
C GLY A 74 -9.82 -13.31 0.02
N VAL A 75 -9.22 -12.61 -0.95
CA VAL A 75 -8.27 -11.52 -0.69
C VAL A 75 -9.05 -10.22 -0.57
N ASP A 76 -8.93 -9.56 0.58
CA ASP A 76 -9.56 -8.27 0.85
C ASP A 76 -8.82 -7.15 0.12
N GLU A 77 -7.49 -7.07 0.29
CA GLU A 77 -6.66 -6.06 -0.37
C GLU A 77 -5.42 -6.67 -1.02
N GLU A 78 -5.05 -6.14 -2.18
CA GLU A 78 -3.86 -6.56 -2.91
C GLU A 78 -3.02 -5.35 -3.30
N ILE A 79 -1.71 -5.43 -3.04
CA ILE A 79 -0.71 -4.50 -3.56
C ILE A 79 0.19 -5.25 -4.52
N THR A 80 0.27 -4.79 -5.76
CA THR A 80 1.20 -5.30 -6.76
C THR A 80 2.50 -4.49 -6.75
N LEU A 81 3.62 -5.20 -6.80
CA LEU A 81 4.96 -4.66 -6.94
C LEU A 81 5.54 -5.06 -8.30
N ASP A 82 6.17 -4.10 -8.98
CA ASP A 82 6.99 -4.32 -10.16
C ASP A 82 8.47 -4.20 -9.80
N LEU A 83 9.15 -5.34 -9.65
CA LEU A 83 10.53 -5.39 -9.19
C LEU A 83 11.56 -5.40 -10.34
N ARG A 84 11.18 -4.95 -11.54
CA ARG A 84 12.12 -4.78 -12.66
C ARG A 84 13.19 -3.74 -12.31
N PRO A 85 14.50 -4.07 -12.41
CA PRO A 85 15.57 -3.18 -11.98
C PRO A 85 15.50 -1.74 -12.52
N GLN A 86 15.11 -1.58 -13.79
CA GLN A 86 14.97 -0.29 -14.47
C GLN A 86 13.84 0.61 -13.91
N ARG A 87 13.00 0.08 -13.02
CA ARG A 87 11.89 0.82 -12.38
C ARG A 87 12.24 1.27 -10.96
N LEU A 88 13.37 0.82 -10.41
CA LEU A 88 13.66 0.84 -8.97
C LEU A 88 14.85 1.74 -8.59
N GLU A 89 15.13 2.80 -9.35
CA GLU A 89 16.38 3.57 -9.25
C GLU A 89 16.71 4.05 -7.82
N SER A 90 15.76 4.65 -7.12
CA SER A 90 15.96 5.18 -5.76
C SER A 90 15.37 4.30 -4.66
N ILE A 91 14.93 3.08 -5.00
CA ILE A 91 14.18 2.21 -4.08
C ILE A 91 15.04 0.99 -3.73
N CYS A 92 15.35 0.84 -2.44
CA CYS A 92 16.05 -0.33 -1.93
C CYS A 92 15.12 -1.29 -1.15
N GLY A 93 13.90 -0.85 -0.84
CA GLY A 93 12.88 -1.73 -0.29
C GLY A 93 11.50 -1.14 -0.11
N PHE A 94 10.63 -2.01 0.41
CA PHE A 94 9.23 -1.78 0.65
C PHE A 94 8.86 -2.24 2.06
N ILE A 95 8.07 -1.45 2.76
CA ILE A 95 7.53 -1.76 4.07
C ILE A 95 6.02 -1.83 3.95
N PHE A 96 5.43 -2.89 4.50
CA PHE A 96 4.00 -3.12 4.49
C PHE A 96 3.44 -2.86 5.88
N VAL A 97 2.41 -2.03 5.94
CA VAL A 97 1.73 -1.64 7.18
C VAL A 97 0.25 -1.93 7.00
N VAL A 98 -0.37 -2.49 8.04
CA VAL A 98 -1.82 -2.71 8.10
C VAL A 98 -2.33 -1.91 9.28
N ASN A 99 -3.32 -1.04 9.06
CA ASN A 99 -3.93 -0.19 10.09
C ASN A 99 -5.44 -0.37 10.10
N SER A 100 -6.07 -0.30 11.26
CA SER A 100 -7.52 -0.28 11.38
C SER A 100 -8.06 1.13 11.27
N CYS A 101 -8.96 1.34 10.30
CA CYS A 101 -9.69 2.58 10.09
C CYS A 101 -10.95 2.69 10.98
N THR A 102 -11.43 1.58 11.54
CA THR A 102 -12.67 1.51 12.35
C THR A 102 -12.44 1.37 13.86
N ASP A 103 -11.27 1.75 14.38
CA ASP A 103 -10.90 1.61 15.79
C ASP A 103 -11.06 0.17 16.32
N VAL A 104 -10.86 -0.82 15.45
CA VAL A 104 -10.85 -2.24 15.81
C VAL A 104 -9.41 -2.64 16.09
N LYS A 105 -9.19 -3.27 17.25
CA LYS A 105 -7.86 -3.79 17.59
C LYS A 105 -7.59 -5.05 16.78
N LEU A 106 -6.32 -5.30 16.46
CA LEU A 106 -5.92 -6.54 15.80
C LEU A 106 -6.20 -7.79 16.66
N SER A 107 -6.49 -7.64 17.95
CA SER A 107 -6.99 -8.72 18.80
C SER A 107 -8.42 -9.16 18.48
N ASP A 108 -9.19 -8.30 17.80
CA ASP A 108 -10.63 -8.46 17.60
C ASP A 108 -10.97 -8.88 16.15
N ILE A 109 -9.96 -9.03 15.28
CA ILE A 109 -10.09 -9.56 13.92
C ILE A 109 -9.96 -11.09 13.92
N GLN A 110 -10.45 -11.74 12.87
CA GLN A 110 -10.33 -13.19 12.69
C GLN A 110 -9.44 -13.52 11.48
N ASP A 111 -8.69 -14.62 11.55
CA ASP A 111 -7.96 -15.21 10.43
C ASP A 111 -7.14 -14.23 9.56
N GLY A 112 -6.61 -13.17 10.19
CA GLY A 112 -5.82 -12.15 9.52
C GLY A 112 -4.54 -12.74 8.96
N THR A 113 -4.24 -12.52 7.68
CA THR A 113 -3.03 -13.02 7.01
C THR A 113 -2.46 -12.02 6.02
N VAL A 114 -1.15 -12.13 5.78
CA VAL A 114 -0.44 -11.48 4.68
C VAL A 114 0.31 -12.55 3.86
N VAL A 115 0.09 -12.55 2.55
CA VAL A 115 0.64 -13.54 1.62
C VAL A 115 1.36 -12.84 0.47
N PHE A 116 2.61 -13.21 0.24
CA PHE A 116 3.40 -12.78 -0.91
C PHE A 116 3.31 -13.86 -2.00
N LYS A 117 2.85 -13.48 -3.18
CA LYS A 117 2.74 -14.35 -4.36
C LYS A 117 3.69 -13.89 -5.46
N GLY A 118 4.33 -14.83 -6.12
CA GLY A 118 5.12 -14.57 -7.32
C GLY A 118 4.25 -14.44 -8.55
N SER A 119 4.87 -14.10 -9.69
CA SER A 119 4.19 -13.88 -10.97
C SER A 119 3.43 -15.10 -11.51
N ALA A 120 3.88 -16.32 -11.19
CA ALA A 120 3.19 -17.57 -11.55
C ALA A 120 2.19 -18.04 -10.48
N GLY A 121 1.90 -17.22 -9.47
CA GLY A 121 0.90 -17.49 -8.41
C GLY A 121 1.40 -18.36 -7.26
N GLN A 122 2.67 -18.79 -7.28
CA GLN A 122 3.28 -19.53 -6.16
C GLN A 122 3.37 -18.66 -4.90
N THR A 123 3.12 -19.24 -3.73
CA THR A 123 3.38 -18.56 -2.46
C THR A 123 4.88 -18.44 -2.25
N LEU A 124 5.36 -17.21 -2.15
CA LEU A 124 6.73 -16.89 -1.81
C LEU A 124 6.91 -16.87 -0.28
N GLY A 125 5.92 -16.32 0.44
CA GLY A 125 5.91 -16.27 1.90
C GLY A 125 4.53 -15.91 2.43
N GLU A 126 4.25 -16.33 3.65
CA GLU A 126 2.96 -16.13 4.30
C GLU A 126 3.16 -16.02 5.81
N ALA A 127 2.40 -15.13 6.44
CA ALA A 127 2.36 -15.00 7.89
C ALA A 127 0.96 -14.55 8.36
N PRO A 128 0.53 -14.97 9.55
CA PRO A 128 -0.67 -14.43 10.17
C PRO A 128 -0.43 -12.98 10.62
N LEU A 129 -1.47 -12.14 10.56
CA LEU A 129 -1.48 -10.86 11.26
C LEU A 129 -1.52 -11.14 12.76
N PRO A 130 -0.61 -10.56 13.55
CA PRO A 130 -0.52 -10.84 14.97
C PRO A 130 -1.71 -10.26 15.75
N SER A 131 -2.21 -11.05 16.70
CA SER A 131 -3.25 -10.63 17.65
C SER A 131 -2.63 -9.69 18.70
N PHE A 132 -2.89 -8.39 18.58
CA PHE A 132 -2.37 -7.35 19.46
C PHE A 132 -3.46 -6.43 20.01
N ASP A 133 -3.23 -5.94 21.22
CA ASP A 133 -3.95 -4.80 21.79
C ASP A 133 -3.46 -3.47 21.15
N ALA A 134 -3.60 -3.38 19.83
CA ALA A 134 -3.10 -2.29 18.98
C ALA A 134 -3.96 -2.17 17.72
N PHE A 135 -3.95 -1.00 17.09
CA PHE A 135 -4.77 -0.69 15.90
C PHE A 135 -4.05 -1.00 14.58
N GLY A 136 -2.79 -1.40 14.61
CA GLY A 136 -2.07 -1.76 13.39
C GLY A 136 -0.81 -2.55 13.64
N VAL A 137 -0.16 -2.95 12.56
CA VAL A 137 1.11 -3.67 12.56
C VAL A 137 1.95 -3.31 11.34
N VAL A 138 3.26 -3.19 11.52
CA VAL A 138 4.21 -3.29 10.39
C VAL A 138 4.37 -4.77 10.08
N SER A 139 3.68 -5.27 9.05
CA SER A 139 3.52 -6.71 8.81
C SER A 139 4.74 -7.35 8.16
N ALA A 140 5.39 -6.65 7.23
CA ALA A 140 6.54 -7.18 6.50
C ALA A 140 7.45 -6.08 5.94
N ILE A 141 8.70 -6.47 5.67
CA ILE A 141 9.69 -5.64 4.99
C ILE A 141 10.33 -6.49 3.89
N LEU A 142 10.27 -6.00 2.66
CA LEU A 142 10.93 -6.57 1.49
C LEU A 142 12.07 -5.64 1.08
N TYR A 143 13.32 -6.11 1.13
CA TYR A 143 14.49 -5.26 0.89
C TYR A 143 15.55 -5.97 0.08
N ARG A 144 16.37 -5.22 -0.65
CA ARG A 144 17.55 -5.77 -1.34
C ARG A 144 18.59 -6.16 -0.30
N LYS A 145 19.01 -7.43 -0.32
CA LYS A 145 19.99 -7.94 0.64
C LYS A 145 21.42 -7.49 0.32
N ASP A 146 21.75 -7.43 -0.97
CA ASP A 146 23.09 -7.14 -1.46
C ASP A 146 23.05 -6.60 -2.90
N THR A 147 24.24 -6.36 -3.47
CA THR A 147 24.43 -5.86 -4.83
C THR A 147 24.10 -6.86 -5.93
N THR A 148 23.81 -8.13 -5.59
CA THR A 148 23.35 -9.13 -6.57
C THR A 148 21.93 -8.85 -7.05
N GLY A 149 21.20 -8.00 -6.34
CA GLY A 149 19.81 -7.66 -6.65
C GLY A 149 18.81 -8.66 -6.09
N ALA A 150 19.25 -9.63 -5.27
CA ALA A 150 18.36 -10.53 -4.57
C ALA A 150 17.52 -9.78 -3.52
N TRP A 151 16.22 -10.01 -3.56
CA TRP A 151 15.31 -9.54 -2.53
C TRP A 151 15.34 -10.45 -1.31
N GLN A 152 15.03 -9.89 -0.15
CA GLN A 152 14.82 -10.62 1.08
C GLN A 152 13.52 -10.13 1.73
N LEU A 153 12.61 -11.07 2.00
CA LEU A 153 11.41 -10.80 2.79
C LEU A 153 11.70 -11.04 4.27
N SER A 154 11.11 -10.21 5.13
CA SER A 154 11.12 -10.41 6.57
C SER A 154 9.78 -9.97 7.13
N PHE A 155 9.02 -10.91 7.68
CA PHE A 155 7.82 -10.61 8.44
C PHE A 155 8.19 -9.97 9.79
N THR A 156 7.39 -9.02 10.24
CA THR A 156 7.60 -8.34 11.52
C THR A 156 6.34 -8.37 12.37
N ASP A 157 6.55 -8.23 13.67
CA ASP A 157 5.53 -8.25 14.70
C ASP A 157 5.47 -6.89 15.42
N THR A 158 5.79 -5.80 14.72
CA THR A 158 5.88 -4.45 15.33
C THR A 158 4.49 -3.82 15.39
N PRO A 159 3.84 -3.74 16.57
CA PRO A 159 2.52 -3.13 16.68
C PRO A 159 2.60 -1.63 16.47
N THR A 160 1.59 -1.05 15.83
CA THR A 160 1.38 0.39 15.69
C THR A 160 0.07 0.78 16.38
N LYS A 161 0.05 1.98 16.94
CA LYS A 161 -1.17 2.59 17.50
C LYS A 161 -1.80 3.60 16.53
N GLY A 162 -1.25 3.70 15.32
CA GLY A 162 -1.75 4.61 14.30
C GLY A 162 -2.98 4.03 13.60
N HIS A 163 -3.87 4.91 13.16
CA HIS A 163 -5.07 4.53 12.38
C HIS A 163 -4.82 4.61 10.86
N ASN A 164 -3.66 5.12 10.47
CA ASN A 164 -3.17 5.17 9.10
C ASN A 164 -1.64 4.96 9.10
N PHE A 165 -1.05 4.91 7.90
CA PHE A 165 0.39 4.70 7.76
C PHE A 165 1.21 5.88 8.29
N GLN A 166 0.73 7.12 8.15
CA GLN A 166 1.43 8.33 8.61
C GLN A 166 1.64 8.29 10.12
N ASP A 167 0.59 7.93 10.87
CA ASP A 167 0.64 7.76 12.33
C ASP A 167 1.56 6.61 12.76
N SER A 168 1.78 5.65 11.85
CA SER A 168 2.60 4.47 12.07
C SER A 168 4.10 4.68 11.76
N MET A 169 4.49 5.83 11.21
CA MET A 169 5.87 6.10 10.78
C MET A 169 6.94 5.90 11.87
N PRO A 170 6.71 6.21 13.17
CA PRO A 170 7.69 5.91 14.22
C PRO A 170 7.96 4.40 14.37
N GLN A 171 6.92 3.57 14.25
CA GLN A 171 7.02 2.12 14.33
C GLN A 171 7.61 1.52 13.06
N VAL A 172 7.30 2.10 11.89
CA VAL A 172 7.93 1.79 10.60
C VAL A 172 9.46 1.95 10.69
N HIS A 173 9.95 3.09 11.18
CA HIS A 173 11.39 3.32 11.35
C HIS A 173 12.04 2.33 12.33
N LYS A 174 11.36 2.05 13.44
CA LYS A 174 11.81 1.07 14.42
C LYS A 174 11.92 -0.33 13.83
N ALA A 175 10.90 -0.77 13.08
CA ALA A 175 10.88 -2.07 12.42
C ALA A 175 11.99 -2.16 11.35
N LEU A 176 12.13 -1.14 10.52
CA LEU A 176 13.18 -1.06 9.49
C LEU A 176 14.57 -1.16 10.11
N THR A 177 14.84 -0.40 11.16
CA THR A 177 16.13 -0.39 11.86
C THR A 177 16.43 -1.76 12.50
N LYS A 178 15.42 -2.41 13.09
CA LYS A 178 15.57 -3.75 13.69
C LYS A 178 15.85 -4.82 12.62
N THR A 179 15.14 -4.79 11.50
CA THR A 179 15.17 -5.85 10.48
C THR A 179 16.40 -5.76 9.58
N VAL A 180 16.71 -4.55 9.11
CA VAL A 180 17.81 -4.32 8.16
C VAL A 180 19.12 -4.01 8.89
N GLY A 181 19.06 -3.73 10.19
CA GLY A 181 20.20 -3.35 11.02
C GLY A 181 20.82 -2.01 10.60
N SER A 182 21.96 -1.69 11.21
CA SER A 182 22.87 -0.60 10.78
C SER A 182 23.74 -1.00 9.57
N GLY A 183 23.57 -2.23 9.07
CA GLY A 183 24.47 -2.92 8.14
C GLY A 183 24.13 -2.79 6.66
N PHE A 184 23.22 -1.88 6.26
CA PHE A 184 23.26 -1.35 4.91
C PHE A 184 24.60 -0.62 4.77
N GLN A 185 25.55 -1.20 4.04
CA GLN A 185 26.85 -0.59 3.79
C GLN A 185 26.66 0.67 2.96
N GLY A 186 26.42 1.78 3.66
CA GLY A 186 26.25 3.08 3.05
C GLY A 186 25.16 3.88 3.72
N LEU A 187 25.29 4.17 5.02
CA LEU A 187 25.04 5.49 5.62
C LEU A 187 25.09 5.41 7.14
N GLN A 188 26.15 6.01 7.69
CA GLN A 188 26.25 6.39 9.09
C GLN A 188 25.77 7.84 9.17
N GLY A 189 24.54 8.04 9.68
CA GLY A 189 23.95 9.36 9.86
C GLY A 189 22.82 9.26 10.87
N ASP A 190 22.93 10.05 11.94
CA ASP A 190 21.89 10.16 12.96
C ASP A 190 20.58 10.66 12.32
N PHE A 191 19.48 10.03 12.71
CA PHE A 191 18.14 10.40 12.28
C PHE A 191 17.69 11.65 13.02
N ASP A 192 17.96 12.82 12.45
CA ASP A 192 17.23 14.02 12.81
C ASP A 192 15.93 14.06 12.01
N LEU A 193 14.83 13.79 12.71
CA LEU A 193 13.46 14.00 12.23
C LEU A 193 13.24 15.50 12.08
N VAL A 194 13.72 16.09 10.98
CA VAL A 194 13.37 17.45 10.63
C VAL A 194 11.94 17.41 10.10
N LYS A 195 11.01 18.05 10.81
CA LYS A 195 9.58 18.21 10.46
C LYS A 195 9.30 18.71 9.03
N HIS A 196 10.33 19.10 8.28
CA HIS A 196 10.24 19.57 6.90
C HIS A 196 10.44 18.49 5.83
N ASP A 197 10.86 17.25 6.18
CA ASP A 197 10.98 16.14 5.22
C ASP A 197 9.67 15.36 5.04
N VAL A 198 8.62 15.76 5.75
CA VAL A 198 7.25 15.44 5.36
C VAL A 198 6.97 16.21 4.08
N VAL A 199 7.09 15.53 2.93
CA VAL A 199 6.47 15.99 1.69
C VAL A 199 5.05 16.36 2.05
N THR A 200 4.75 17.65 1.99
CA THR A 200 3.43 18.17 2.34
C THR A 200 2.47 17.55 1.33
N ILE A 201 1.74 16.53 1.77
CA ILE A 201 0.60 16.01 1.04
C ILE A 201 -0.41 17.16 1.12
N THR A 202 -0.45 17.99 0.08
CA THR A 202 -1.50 18.99 -0.06
C THR A 202 -2.82 18.23 -0.05
N GLU A 203 -3.67 18.54 0.93
CA GLU A 203 -5.04 18.05 0.96
C GLU A 203 -5.66 18.27 -0.45
N PRO A 204 -6.41 17.29 -0.98
CA PRO A 204 -7.10 17.51 -2.25
C PRO A 204 -8.02 18.72 -2.09
N PRO A 205 -8.16 19.56 -3.14
CA PRO A 205 -9.09 20.67 -3.10
C PRO A 205 -10.49 20.13 -2.76
N PRO A 206 -11.27 20.86 -1.92
CA PRO A 206 -12.61 20.43 -1.56
C PRO A 206 -13.42 20.15 -2.82
N LEU A 207 -14.14 19.03 -2.83
CA LEU A 207 -15.04 18.65 -3.91
C LEU A 207 -15.97 19.83 -4.22
N VAL A 208 -15.79 20.45 -5.38
CA VAL A 208 -16.73 21.46 -5.88
C VAL A 208 -18.04 20.72 -6.18
N PRO A 209 -19.17 21.12 -5.58
CA PRO A 209 -20.47 20.54 -5.91
C PRO A 209 -20.69 20.69 -7.41
N LEU A 210 -21.06 19.60 -8.09
CA LEU A 210 -21.46 19.64 -9.49
C LEU A 210 -22.68 20.58 -9.58
N GLU A 211 -22.51 21.71 -10.27
CA GLU A 211 -23.63 22.56 -10.63
C GLU A 211 -24.59 21.72 -11.51
N PRO A 212 -25.91 21.79 -11.28
CA PRO A 212 -26.86 21.04 -12.09
C PRO A 212 -26.73 21.52 -13.54
N GLU A 213 -26.57 20.57 -14.47
CA GLU A 213 -26.59 20.85 -15.90
C GLU A 213 -27.88 21.61 -16.25
N GLU A 214 -27.74 22.82 -16.80
CA GLU A 214 -28.87 23.54 -17.38
C GLU A 214 -29.33 22.78 -18.62
N ASP A 215 -30.57 22.27 -18.59
CA ASP A 215 -31.25 21.65 -19.74
C ASP A 215 -31.23 22.63 -20.93
N GLU A 216 -30.53 22.28 -22.01
CA GLU A 216 -30.60 23.05 -23.26
C GLU A 216 -32.04 23.04 -23.82
N PRO A 217 -32.57 24.19 -24.27
CA PRO A 217 -33.92 24.26 -24.80
C PRO A 217 -33.99 23.53 -26.15
N THR A 218 -34.88 22.55 -26.22
CA THR A 218 -35.22 21.81 -27.44
C THR A 218 -35.69 22.78 -28.53
N GLN A 219 -34.93 22.91 -29.62
CA GLN A 219 -35.35 23.72 -30.76
C GLN A 219 -36.53 23.06 -31.49
N VAL A 220 -37.67 23.74 -31.49
CA VAL A 220 -38.84 23.40 -32.30
C VAL A 220 -38.55 23.82 -33.74
N LEU A 221 -38.35 22.85 -34.63
CA LEU A 221 -38.23 23.09 -36.07
C LEU A 221 -39.60 23.45 -36.64
N THR A 222 -39.79 24.71 -37.04
CA THR A 222 -40.92 25.15 -37.86
C THR A 222 -40.61 24.90 -39.33
N ASN A 223 -41.40 24.06 -39.98
CA ASN A 223 -41.36 23.83 -41.43
C ASN A 223 -42.06 24.99 -42.16
N GLU A 224 -41.27 25.86 -42.77
CA GLU A 224 -41.62 26.69 -43.93
C GLU A 224 -40.42 26.54 -44.88
N GLY A 225 -40.49 26.26 -46.17
CA GLY A 225 -41.53 26.04 -47.15
C GLY A 225 -40.78 26.17 -48.48
N ASP A 226 -40.93 25.24 -49.43
CA ASP A 226 -40.40 25.43 -50.77
C ASP A 226 -41.36 24.78 -51.78
N ASP A 227 -42.31 25.59 -52.24
CA ASP A 227 -42.93 25.46 -53.54
C ASP A 227 -42.04 26.20 -54.55
N LEU A 228 -41.71 25.56 -55.68
CA LEU A 228 -41.89 26.09 -57.06
C LEU A 228 -41.10 25.28 -58.11
N PHE A 229 -41.85 24.59 -58.99
CA PHE A 229 -41.72 24.48 -60.47
C PHE A 229 -40.38 23.98 -61.10
N VAL A 230 -40.30 23.19 -62.18
CA VAL A 230 -41.00 23.17 -63.49
C VAL A 230 -40.77 21.78 -64.14
N GLY A 231 -41.73 21.26 -64.92
CA GLY A 231 -41.54 20.14 -65.86
C GLY A 231 -42.84 19.59 -66.42
#